data_AF-A0A7C2HLH3-F1
#
_entry.id   AF-A0A7C2HLH3-F1
#
_cell.length_a   1.000
_cell.length_b   1.000
_cell.length_c   1.000
_cell.angle_alpha   90.00
_cell.angle_beta   90.00
_cell.angle_gamma   90.00
#
_symmetry.space_group_name_H-M   'P 1'
#
loop_
_entity.id
_entity.type
_entity.pdbx_description
1 polymer ?
#
loop_
_entity_poly.entity_id
_entity_poly.type
_entity_poly.pdbx_seq_one_letter_code
_entity_poly.pdbx_strand_id
1 'polypeptide(L)'
;MGDKIEIAGEIETAGTYGVYRLEHRWVLASGYTNRFWCMPFEKYLDETRPAPSVVREMPLAAPAPLPTVATPSLPPQPSMAGRSYGVCVARVLDNVDPKDAARIRVQFPWDDNNESHWAPVVTPHAGAGRGIYFIPEIGDEVLVAFEQGDPNRPIVLGSLWNGNDQPPNDGLHGDEQGNNDIKRIVTKSGNRIVMDDIEGQETIVVATPEHIRISMFEGDQTLLIHSNGDINIHAGGTVHIRCKQFLREVG
;
A
#
# COMPACT_ATOMS: atom_id res chain seq x y z
N MET A 1 24.45 -17.56 -21.93
CA MET A 1 24.08 -16.31 -22.63
C MET A 1 22.58 -16.40 -22.87
N GLY A 2 21.77 -15.75 -22.04
CA GLY A 2 20.30 -15.88 -22.12
C GLY A 2 19.48 -15.13 -21.07
N ASP A 3 20.10 -14.55 -20.04
CA ASP A 3 19.36 -14.00 -18.89
C ASP A 3 18.98 -12.52 -19.05
N LYS A 4 19.25 -11.93 -20.22
CA LYS A 4 19.08 -10.49 -20.46
C LYS A 4 18.32 -10.24 -21.75
N ILE A 5 17.39 -9.30 -21.69
CA ILE A 5 16.73 -8.74 -22.86
C ILE A 5 17.04 -7.24 -22.94
N GLU A 6 17.44 -6.80 -24.12
CA GLU A 6 17.58 -5.37 -24.44
C GLU A 6 16.31 -4.92 -25.13
N ILE A 7 15.65 -3.91 -24.56
CA ILE A 7 14.44 -3.33 -25.13
C ILE A 7 14.79 -1.94 -25.64
N ALA A 8 14.57 -1.71 -26.94
CA ALA A 8 14.68 -0.39 -27.56
C ALA A 8 13.28 0.21 -27.74
N GLY A 9 13.04 1.40 -27.19
CA GLY A 9 11.72 2.05 -27.15
C GLY A 9 11.75 3.43 -26.50
N GLU A 10 10.59 3.98 -26.12
CA GLU A 10 10.51 5.28 -25.42
C GLU A 10 11.31 5.26 -24.11
N ILE A 11 11.81 6.45 -23.70
CA ILE A 11 12.82 6.66 -22.65
C ILE A 11 12.51 5.92 -21.34
N GLU A 12 11.24 5.71 -21.01
CA GLU A 12 10.82 5.03 -19.78
C GLU A 12 10.95 3.49 -19.82
N THR A 13 11.15 2.90 -21.00
CA THR A 13 11.19 1.43 -21.22
C THR A 13 12.50 0.93 -21.82
N ALA A 14 13.42 1.85 -22.17
CA ALA A 14 14.69 1.50 -22.78
C ALA A 14 15.70 1.07 -21.70
N GLY A 15 16.24 -0.14 -21.83
CA GLY A 15 17.20 -0.66 -20.85
C GLY A 15 17.55 -2.13 -21.02
N THR A 16 18.47 -2.60 -20.18
CA THR A 16 18.83 -4.01 -20.05
C THR A 16 18.13 -4.58 -18.83
N TYR A 17 17.34 -5.64 -19.02
CA TYR A 17 16.57 -6.24 -17.93
C TYR A 17 16.95 -7.70 -17.71
N GLY A 18 16.96 -8.11 -16.45
CA GLY A 18 17.04 -9.52 -16.08
C GLY A 18 15.71 -10.21 -16.36
N VAL A 19 15.73 -11.23 -17.21
CA VAL A 19 14.54 -12.05 -17.52
C VAL A 19 14.48 -13.19 -16.52
N TYR A 20 13.41 -13.23 -15.72
CA TYR A 20 13.23 -14.31 -14.74
C TYR A 20 12.08 -15.26 -15.11
N ARG A 21 11.25 -14.90 -16.10
CA ARG A 21 10.24 -15.78 -16.68
C ARG A 21 10.01 -15.45 -18.14
N LEU A 22 9.91 -16.51 -18.95
CA LEU A 22 9.57 -16.46 -20.36
C LEU A 22 8.41 -17.40 -20.61
N GLU A 23 7.31 -16.87 -21.14
CA GLU A 23 6.22 -17.68 -21.67
C GLU A 23 6.23 -17.66 -23.18
N HIS A 24 6.23 -18.86 -23.74
CA HIS A 24 6.05 -19.11 -25.16
C HIS A 24 4.61 -19.53 -25.41
N ARG A 25 3.90 -18.81 -26.27
CA ARG A 25 2.56 -19.19 -26.71
C ARG A 25 2.52 -19.26 -28.23
N TRP A 26 2.29 -20.46 -28.75
CA TRP A 26 1.97 -20.69 -30.16
C TRP A 26 0.47 -20.85 -30.33
N VAL A 27 -0.12 -20.01 -31.18
CA VAL A 27 -1.53 -20.13 -31.59
C VAL A 27 -1.56 -20.31 -33.10
N LEU A 28 -2.20 -21.37 -33.57
CA LEU A 28 -2.22 -21.76 -34.98
C LEU A 28 -2.67 -20.62 -35.93
N ALA A 29 -3.52 -19.72 -35.45
CA ALA A 29 -4.04 -18.58 -36.20
C ALA A 29 -3.26 -17.26 -36.03
N SER A 30 -2.41 -17.13 -35.00
CA SER A 30 -1.80 -15.85 -34.59
C SER A 30 -0.26 -15.91 -34.48
N GLY A 31 0.33 -17.08 -34.77
CA GLY A 31 1.76 -17.28 -34.75
C GLY A 31 2.34 -17.43 -33.34
N TYR A 32 3.64 -17.15 -33.23
CA TYR A 32 4.43 -17.35 -32.02
C TYR A 32 4.53 -16.04 -31.27
N THR A 33 4.07 -16.03 -30.02
CA THR A 33 4.16 -14.87 -29.14
C THR A 33 4.99 -15.21 -27.91
N ASN A 34 5.90 -14.31 -27.55
CA ASN A 34 6.73 -14.41 -26.37
C ASN A 34 6.31 -13.34 -25.38
N ARG A 35 6.11 -13.70 -24.12
CA ARG A 35 5.91 -12.77 -23.02
C ARG A 35 7.06 -12.91 -22.04
N PHE A 36 7.73 -11.79 -21.76
CA PHE A 36 8.87 -11.72 -20.86
C PHE A 36 8.44 -11.00 -19.59
N TRP A 37 8.74 -11.59 -18.43
CA TRP A 37 8.69 -10.88 -17.16
C TRP A 37 10.10 -10.50 -16.77
N CYS A 38 10.26 -9.20 -16.57
CA CYS A 38 11.55 -8.54 -16.38
C CYS A 38 11.55 -7.79 -15.04
N MET A 39 12.69 -7.73 -14.37
CA MET A 39 12.90 -6.81 -13.25
C MET A 39 14.03 -5.82 -13.58
N PRO A 40 13.92 -4.55 -13.16
CA PRO A 40 14.92 -3.52 -13.49
C PRO A 40 16.22 -3.59 -12.67
N PHE A 41 16.37 -4.51 -11.72
CA PHE A 41 17.52 -4.53 -10.79
C PHE A 41 18.19 -5.91 -10.65
N GLU A 42 19.51 -5.96 -10.79
CA GLU A 42 20.30 -7.20 -10.87
C GLU A 42 20.83 -7.74 -9.52
N LYS A 43 20.84 -7.00 -8.41
CA LYS A 43 21.51 -7.46 -7.16
C LYS A 43 20.84 -6.93 -5.90
N TYR A 44 20.35 -7.84 -5.05
CA TYR A 44 19.63 -7.53 -3.79
C TYR A 44 20.46 -7.84 -2.51
N LEU A 45 21.77 -8.08 -2.64
CA LEU A 45 22.64 -8.47 -1.51
C LEU A 45 23.83 -7.53 -1.27
N ASP A 46 23.77 -6.30 -1.78
CA ASP A 46 24.79 -5.28 -1.49
C ASP A 46 24.22 -4.26 -0.50
N GLU A 47 24.76 -4.21 0.72
CA GLU A 47 24.37 -3.25 1.77
C GLU A 47 24.84 -1.82 1.46
N THR A 48 25.59 -1.61 0.37
CA THR A 48 26.12 -0.30 0.04
C THR A 48 25.11 0.52 -0.77
N ARG A 49 24.49 1.49 -0.08
CA ARG A 49 23.76 2.62 -0.69
C ARG A 49 24.63 3.24 -1.79
N PRO A 50 24.15 3.44 -3.03
CA PRO A 50 24.93 4.13 -4.05
C PRO A 50 25.29 5.52 -3.55
N ALA A 51 26.57 5.89 -3.68
CA ALA A 51 27.07 7.19 -3.26
C ALA A 51 26.28 8.30 -3.96
N PRO A 52 25.85 9.35 -3.24
CA PRO A 52 25.20 10.49 -3.87
C PRO A 52 26.12 11.05 -4.95
N SER A 53 25.56 11.27 -6.15
CA SER A 53 26.24 11.95 -7.24
C SER A 53 26.88 13.22 -6.70
N VAL A 54 28.19 13.33 -6.82
CA VAL A 54 28.96 14.52 -6.41
C VAL A 54 28.39 15.71 -7.17
N VAL A 55 27.54 16.49 -6.51
CA VAL A 55 27.24 17.85 -6.95
C VAL A 55 28.58 18.56 -6.88
N ARG A 56 29.13 18.95 -8.04
CA ARG A 56 30.31 19.82 -8.11
C ARG A 56 30.01 21.02 -7.21
N GLU A 57 30.75 21.15 -6.11
CA GLU A 57 30.75 22.38 -5.33
C GLU A 57 31.22 23.51 -6.25
N MET A 58 30.30 24.39 -6.63
CA MET A 58 30.67 25.69 -7.18
C MET A 58 31.16 26.54 -6.01
N PRO A 59 32.34 27.18 -6.09
CA PRO A 59 32.83 28.01 -5.01
C PRO A 59 31.84 29.17 -4.76
N LEU A 60 31.43 29.30 -3.51
CA LEU A 60 30.53 30.35 -3.04
C LEU A 60 31.22 31.72 -3.22
N ALA A 61 30.80 32.48 -4.22
CA ALA A 61 31.16 33.89 -4.32
C ALA A 61 30.51 34.64 -3.16
N ALA A 62 31.28 35.50 -2.49
CA ALA A 62 30.78 36.34 -1.40
C ALA A 62 29.55 37.15 -1.86
N PRO A 63 28.45 37.18 -1.09
CA PRO A 63 27.26 37.90 -1.51
C PRO A 63 27.52 39.40 -1.54
N ALA A 64 27.14 40.06 -2.64
CA ALA A 64 27.08 41.52 -2.70
C ALA A 64 26.09 42.04 -1.65
N PRO A 65 26.31 43.24 -1.08
CA PRO A 65 25.38 43.82 -0.11
C PRO A 65 24.00 44.00 -0.76
N LEU A 66 22.96 43.50 -0.08
CA LEU A 66 21.58 43.58 -0.54
C LEU A 66 21.13 45.05 -0.66
N PRO A 67 20.44 45.44 -1.75
CA PRO A 67 19.77 46.74 -1.80
C PRO A 67 18.67 46.80 -0.75
N THR A 68 18.52 47.93 -0.06
CA THR A 68 17.44 48.18 0.89
C THR A 68 16.10 48.20 0.16
N VAL A 69 15.43 47.05 0.12
CA VAL A 69 14.05 46.92 -0.34
C VAL A 69 13.14 47.36 0.79
N ALA A 70 12.26 48.34 0.52
CA ALA A 70 11.19 48.73 1.43
C ALA A 70 10.38 47.50 1.83
N THR A 71 10.18 47.30 3.13
CA THR A 71 9.44 46.17 3.69
C THR A 71 8.05 46.07 3.02
N PRO A 72 7.76 45.00 2.24
CA PRO A 72 6.40 44.78 1.79
C PRO A 72 5.54 44.58 3.04
N SER A 73 4.45 45.35 3.15
CA SER A 73 3.47 45.18 4.21
C SER A 73 3.02 43.71 4.23
N LEU A 74 3.10 43.09 5.41
CA LEU A 74 2.65 41.72 5.62
C LEU A 74 1.24 41.57 5.02
N PRO A 75 0.97 40.56 4.16
CA PRO A 75 -0.39 40.32 3.72
C PRO A 75 -1.29 40.20 4.95
N PRO A 76 -2.52 40.76 4.92
CA PRO A 76 -3.43 40.69 6.04
C PRO A 76 -3.57 39.23 6.47
N GLN A 77 -3.26 38.93 7.74
CA GLN A 77 -3.47 37.59 8.24
C GLN A 77 -4.95 37.24 8.09
N PRO A 78 -5.29 36.02 7.60
CA PRO A 78 -6.68 35.61 7.52
C PRO A 78 -7.31 35.71 8.91
N SER A 79 -8.44 36.39 8.98
CA SER A 79 -9.16 36.67 10.23
C SER A 79 -9.38 35.40 11.03
N MET A 80 -9.19 35.47 12.35
CA MET A 80 -9.47 34.36 13.28
C MET A 80 -10.95 33.93 13.29
N ALA A 81 -11.85 34.75 12.76
CA ALA A 81 -13.25 34.42 12.57
C ALA A 81 -13.39 33.42 11.41
N GLY A 82 -13.76 32.17 11.72
CA GLY A 82 -14.00 31.11 10.74
C GLY A 82 -13.04 29.92 10.82
N ARG A 83 -12.10 29.88 11.78
CA ARG A 83 -11.22 28.73 11.97
C ARG A 83 -11.94 27.60 12.72
N SER A 84 -11.95 26.42 12.12
CA SER A 84 -12.42 25.19 12.75
C SER A 84 -11.21 24.43 13.29
N TYR A 85 -10.97 24.52 14.59
CA TYR A 85 -9.87 23.83 15.27
C TYR A 85 -10.20 22.37 15.66
N GLY A 86 -11.42 21.92 15.32
CA GLY A 86 -11.87 20.56 15.55
C GLY A 86 -11.60 19.63 14.37
N VAL A 87 -11.91 18.35 14.57
CA VAL A 87 -12.03 17.35 13.51
C VAL A 87 -13.47 17.27 13.03
N CYS A 88 -13.66 16.86 11.79
CA CYS A 88 -14.97 16.66 11.18
C CYS A 88 -15.07 15.30 10.51
N VAL A 89 -16.26 14.71 10.56
CA VAL A 89 -16.63 13.54 9.79
C VAL A 89 -17.03 13.95 8.37
N ALA A 90 -16.46 13.30 7.35
CA ALA A 90 -16.76 13.55 5.96
C ALA A 90 -16.94 12.23 5.20
N ARG A 91 -17.61 12.27 4.04
CA ARG A 91 -17.82 11.10 3.20
C ARG A 91 -16.91 11.12 1.98
N VAL A 92 -16.30 9.99 1.63
CA VAL A 92 -15.43 9.92 0.44
C VAL A 92 -16.27 10.01 -0.84
N LEU A 93 -15.89 10.93 -1.73
CA LEU A 93 -16.52 11.12 -3.04
C LEU A 93 -15.66 10.55 -4.18
N ASP A 94 -14.34 10.69 -4.07
CA ASP A 94 -13.41 10.26 -5.10
C ASP A 94 -12.08 9.86 -4.46
N ASN A 95 -11.52 8.75 -4.93
CA ASN A 95 -10.24 8.22 -4.47
C ASN A 95 -9.23 8.00 -5.60
N VAL A 96 -9.54 8.46 -6.82
CA VAL A 96 -8.65 8.39 -7.98
C VAL A 96 -7.93 9.73 -8.16
N ASP A 97 -6.83 9.93 -7.42
CA ASP A 97 -6.04 11.16 -7.48
C ASP A 97 -5.34 11.31 -8.85
N PRO A 98 -5.63 12.37 -9.64
CA PRO A 98 -4.98 12.62 -10.94
C PRO A 98 -3.47 12.85 -10.87
N LYS A 99 -2.90 13.02 -9.67
CA LYS A 99 -1.46 13.22 -9.44
C LYS A 99 -0.80 12.05 -8.69
N ASP A 100 -1.52 10.94 -8.46
CA ASP A 100 -1.01 9.76 -7.77
C ASP A 100 -0.38 10.05 -6.39
N ALA A 101 -0.89 11.07 -5.68
CA ALA A 101 -0.30 11.56 -4.44
C ALA A 101 -1.02 11.04 -3.18
N ALA A 102 -1.76 9.93 -3.29
CA ALA A 102 -2.51 9.30 -2.19
C ALA A 102 -3.49 10.26 -1.50
N ARG A 103 -4.22 11.04 -2.30
CA ARG A 103 -5.24 11.99 -1.83
C ARG A 103 -6.64 11.51 -2.19
N ILE A 104 -7.64 11.98 -1.46
CA ILE A 104 -9.06 11.73 -1.74
C ILE A 104 -9.85 13.04 -1.75
N ARG A 105 -11.00 13.05 -2.43
CA ARG A 105 -12.01 14.11 -2.30
C ARG A 105 -13.11 13.64 -1.36
N VAL A 106 -13.58 14.54 -0.51
CA VAL A 106 -14.61 14.27 0.49
C VAL A 106 -15.76 15.27 0.40
N GLN A 107 -16.92 14.85 0.90
CA GLN A 107 -18.09 15.68 1.12
C GLN A 107 -18.23 15.97 2.61
N PHE A 108 -18.31 17.24 2.97
CA PHE A 108 -18.62 17.65 4.33
C PHE A 108 -20.14 17.76 4.55
N PRO A 109 -20.67 17.49 5.75
CA PRO A 109 -22.12 17.53 6.02
C PRO A 109 -22.78 18.90 5.82
N TRP A 110 -22.00 19.98 5.83
CA TRP A 110 -22.48 21.35 5.65
C TRP A 110 -22.25 21.89 4.23
N ASP A 111 -21.66 21.09 3.34
CA ASP A 111 -21.33 21.51 1.98
C ASP A 111 -22.22 20.78 0.96
N ASP A 112 -23.33 21.43 0.62
CA ASP A 112 -24.29 20.96 -0.39
C ASP A 112 -23.73 21.03 -1.82
N ASN A 113 -22.65 21.78 -2.05
CA ASN A 113 -22.01 21.94 -3.36
C ASN A 113 -21.00 20.83 -3.70
N ASN A 114 -20.82 19.89 -2.76
CA ASN A 114 -20.53 18.51 -3.08
C ASN A 114 -19.09 18.22 -3.53
N GLU A 115 -18.05 18.95 -3.10
CA GLU A 115 -16.65 18.58 -3.43
C GLU A 115 -15.58 19.38 -2.64
N SER A 116 -14.80 18.69 -1.79
CA SER A 116 -13.58 19.27 -1.21
C SER A 116 -12.42 19.35 -2.22
N HIS A 117 -11.39 20.13 -1.89
CA HIS A 117 -10.07 19.93 -2.49
C HIS A 117 -9.52 18.52 -2.18
N TRP A 118 -8.58 18.05 -3.00
CA TRP A 118 -7.86 16.79 -2.77
C TRP A 118 -7.10 16.83 -1.43
N ALA A 119 -7.54 15.99 -0.51
CA ALA A 119 -7.03 15.88 0.86
C ALA A 119 -6.03 14.72 0.96
N PRO A 120 -4.79 14.93 1.43
CA PRO A 120 -3.87 13.82 1.73
C PRO A 120 -4.43 12.93 2.84
N VAL A 121 -4.18 11.63 2.69
CA VAL A 121 -4.54 10.61 3.69
C VAL A 121 -3.32 10.31 4.57
N VAL A 122 -3.50 10.41 5.89
CA VAL A 122 -2.51 9.96 6.86
C VAL A 122 -2.39 8.45 6.77
N THR A 123 -1.15 7.96 6.66
CA THR A 123 -0.82 6.54 6.68
C THR A 123 0.21 6.28 7.80
N PRO A 124 0.21 5.11 8.45
CA PRO A 124 1.18 4.82 9.52
C PRO A 124 2.65 4.92 9.07
N HIS A 125 2.90 4.78 7.77
CA HIS A 125 4.26 4.89 7.22
C HIS A 125 4.23 5.30 5.74
N ALA A 126 5.00 6.34 5.38
CA ALA A 126 5.18 6.81 4.01
C ALA A 126 6.62 7.28 3.76
N GLY A 127 7.11 7.07 2.53
CA GLY A 127 8.40 7.55 2.05
C GLY A 127 8.56 7.30 0.55
N ALA A 128 9.68 7.75 -0.04
CA ALA A 128 9.94 7.57 -1.46
C ALA A 128 9.92 6.07 -1.85
N GLY A 129 8.89 5.66 -2.62
CA GLY A 129 8.70 4.29 -3.09
C GLY A 129 8.38 3.24 -2.02
N ARG A 130 7.96 3.64 -0.81
CA ARG A 130 7.69 2.72 0.31
C ARG A 130 6.60 3.25 1.24
N GLY A 131 5.85 2.36 1.88
CA GLY A 131 4.83 2.75 2.85
C GLY A 131 3.72 1.73 3.01
N ILE A 132 2.70 2.11 3.77
CA ILE A 132 1.41 1.42 3.84
C ILE A 132 0.43 2.19 2.96
N TYR A 133 -0.18 1.52 1.99
CA TYR A 133 -1.09 2.14 1.03
C TYR A 133 -2.49 1.54 1.17
N PHE A 134 -3.32 2.18 1.99
CA PHE A 134 -4.75 1.89 2.13
C PHE A 134 -5.50 3.20 1.94
N ILE A 135 -6.10 3.38 0.77
CA ILE A 135 -6.92 4.53 0.46
C ILE A 135 -8.38 4.18 0.78
N PRO A 136 -9.11 5.03 1.52
CA PRO A 136 -10.55 4.85 1.75
C PRO A 136 -11.35 4.67 0.45
N GLU A 137 -12.41 3.89 0.52
CA GLU A 137 -13.28 3.61 -0.62
C GLU A 137 -14.31 4.73 -0.82
N ILE A 138 -14.80 4.91 -2.05
CA ILE A 138 -15.88 5.86 -2.33
C ILE A 138 -17.12 5.46 -1.52
N GLY A 139 -17.67 6.43 -0.79
CA GLY A 139 -18.81 6.24 0.09
C GLY A 139 -18.46 6.03 1.56
N ASP A 140 -17.21 5.69 1.88
CA ASP A 140 -16.74 5.48 3.25
C ASP A 140 -16.82 6.78 4.08
N GLU A 141 -16.96 6.62 5.38
CA GLU A 141 -16.89 7.71 6.34
C GLU A 141 -15.45 7.88 6.84
N VAL A 142 -14.94 9.11 6.82
CA VAL A 142 -13.57 9.46 7.23
C VAL A 142 -13.54 10.62 8.20
N LEU A 143 -12.53 10.61 9.08
CA LEU A 143 -12.26 11.72 9.98
C LEU A 143 -11.24 12.67 9.35
N VAL A 144 -11.54 13.97 9.36
CA VAL A 144 -10.76 15.01 8.69
C VAL A 144 -10.35 16.10 9.69
N ALA A 145 -9.09 16.49 9.65
CA ALA A 145 -8.57 17.69 10.30
C ALA A 145 -8.25 18.77 9.27
N PHE A 146 -8.08 20.01 9.72
CA PHE A 146 -7.81 21.16 8.87
C PHE A 146 -6.46 21.78 9.21
N GLU A 147 -5.56 21.92 8.23
CA GLU A 147 -4.25 22.52 8.44
C GLU A 147 -4.40 23.95 8.97
N GLN A 148 -3.88 24.22 10.18
CA GLN A 148 -4.02 25.52 10.87
C GLN A 148 -5.48 26.00 11.04
N GLY A 149 -6.44 25.06 10.98
CA GLY A 149 -7.86 25.36 11.05
C GLY A 149 -8.46 25.96 9.78
N ASP A 150 -7.78 25.87 8.63
CA ASP A 150 -8.28 26.30 7.31
C ASP A 150 -9.13 25.20 6.66
N PRO A 151 -10.46 25.38 6.52
CA PRO A 151 -11.35 24.39 5.90
C PRO A 151 -10.97 24.00 4.46
N ASN A 152 -10.22 24.85 3.76
CA ASN A 152 -9.76 24.58 2.38
C ASN A 152 -8.53 23.67 2.32
N ARG A 153 -7.94 23.32 3.49
CA ARG A 153 -6.77 22.46 3.61
C ARG A 153 -7.07 21.22 4.46
N PRO A 154 -7.97 20.35 4.00
CA PRO A 154 -8.30 19.13 4.71
C PRO A 154 -7.14 18.13 4.69
N ILE A 155 -6.99 17.40 5.80
CA ILE A 155 -6.10 16.24 5.96
C ILE A 155 -6.94 15.11 6.53
N VAL A 156 -7.01 13.99 5.82
CA VAL A 156 -7.77 12.81 6.25
C VAL A 156 -6.94 12.04 7.26
N LEU A 157 -7.46 11.84 8.46
CA LEU A 157 -6.77 11.16 9.55
C LEU A 157 -6.95 9.63 9.50
N GLY A 158 -8.08 9.15 8.99
CA GLY A 158 -8.41 7.73 8.89
C GLY A 158 -9.90 7.51 8.61
N SER A 159 -10.28 6.24 8.43
CA SER A 159 -11.67 5.83 8.22
C SER A 159 -12.38 5.50 9.54
N LEU A 160 -13.71 5.65 9.54
CA LEU A 160 -14.57 5.31 10.66
C LEU A 160 -15.60 4.27 10.21
N TRP A 161 -15.82 3.26 11.04
CA TRP A 161 -17.04 2.45 10.96
C TRP A 161 -18.23 3.27 11.43
N ASN A 162 -19.40 3.00 10.87
CA ASN A 162 -20.63 3.69 11.19
C ASN A 162 -21.77 2.67 11.41
N GLY A 163 -22.98 3.15 11.70
CA GLY A 163 -24.13 2.26 11.94
C GLY A 163 -24.49 1.36 10.75
N ASN A 164 -24.10 1.75 9.53
CA ASN A 164 -24.30 0.97 8.31
C ASN A 164 -23.06 0.13 7.96
N ASP A 165 -21.87 0.74 7.99
CA ASP A 165 -20.59 0.10 7.69
C ASP A 165 -19.97 -0.47 8.96
N GLN A 166 -20.18 -1.77 9.17
CA GLN A 166 -19.74 -2.49 10.37
C GLN A 166 -18.27 -2.95 10.27
N PRO A 167 -17.56 -3.06 11.40
CA PRO A 167 -16.26 -3.73 11.42
C PRO A 167 -16.38 -5.18 10.93
N PRO A 168 -15.33 -5.72 10.28
CA PRO A 168 -15.36 -7.10 9.79
C PRO A 168 -15.29 -8.07 10.97
N ASN A 169 -16.44 -8.52 11.47
CA ASN A 169 -16.57 -9.31 12.70
C ASN A 169 -17.33 -10.63 12.52
N ASP A 170 -17.43 -11.13 11.28
CA ASP A 170 -18.04 -12.43 11.01
C ASP A 170 -17.07 -13.60 11.25
N GLY A 171 -17.62 -14.81 11.34
CA GLY A 171 -16.83 -16.04 11.53
C GLY A 171 -15.86 -16.36 10.40
N LEU A 172 -15.99 -15.73 9.22
CA LEU A 172 -15.01 -15.85 8.14
C LEU A 172 -13.75 -15.01 8.44
N HIS A 173 -13.85 -14.02 9.33
CA HIS A 173 -12.80 -13.09 9.73
C HIS A 173 -12.36 -13.27 11.19
N GLY A 174 -12.85 -14.32 11.86
CA GLY A 174 -12.66 -14.61 13.28
C GLY A 174 -13.78 -14.01 14.11
N ASP A 175 -14.49 -14.81 14.90
CA ASP A 175 -15.52 -14.27 15.79
C ASP A 175 -14.85 -13.39 16.85
N GLU A 176 -15.45 -12.23 17.16
CA GLU A 176 -14.97 -11.43 18.28
C GLU A 176 -15.13 -12.21 19.58
N GLN A 177 -13.99 -12.53 20.18
CA GLN A 177 -13.93 -13.04 21.54
C GLN A 177 -13.88 -11.82 22.45
N GLY A 178 -14.73 -11.80 23.50
CA GLY A 178 -14.99 -10.62 24.35
C GLY A 178 -13.79 -10.01 25.09
N ASN A 179 -12.57 -10.48 24.81
CA ASN A 179 -11.30 -10.02 25.35
C ASN A 179 -10.45 -9.23 24.35
N ASN A 180 -10.95 -8.94 23.13
CA ASN A 180 -10.14 -8.31 22.07
C ASN A 180 -8.88 -9.15 21.80
N ASP A 181 -9.04 -10.45 21.55
CA ASP A 181 -7.93 -11.33 21.17
C ASP A 181 -7.71 -11.30 19.65
N ILE A 182 -8.75 -10.99 18.87
CA ILE A 182 -8.67 -10.94 17.41
C ILE A 182 -8.13 -9.60 16.91
N LYS A 183 -7.09 -9.64 16.06
CA LYS A 183 -6.57 -8.50 15.28
C LYS A 183 -6.62 -8.84 13.80
N ARG A 184 -7.10 -7.92 12.96
CA ARG A 184 -7.29 -8.23 11.54
C ARG A 184 -7.11 -7.05 10.60
N ILE A 185 -6.65 -7.37 9.40
CA ILE A 185 -6.67 -6.51 8.23
C ILE A 185 -7.56 -7.20 7.21
N VAL A 186 -8.62 -6.53 6.76
CA VAL A 186 -9.55 -7.05 5.75
C VAL A 186 -9.71 -6.02 4.65
N THR A 187 -9.46 -6.43 3.41
CA THR A 187 -9.64 -5.59 2.22
C THR A 187 -11.07 -5.68 1.70
N LYS A 188 -11.51 -4.71 0.88
CA LYS A 188 -12.84 -4.66 0.26
C LYS A 188 -13.28 -5.96 -0.40
N SER A 189 -12.37 -6.69 -1.03
CA SER A 189 -12.71 -7.95 -1.71
C SER A 189 -12.71 -9.17 -0.78
N GLY A 190 -12.33 -9.01 0.49
CA GLY A 190 -12.29 -10.08 1.50
C GLY A 190 -10.93 -10.75 1.71
N ASN A 191 -9.84 -10.24 1.11
CA ASN A 191 -8.49 -10.71 1.48
C ASN A 191 -8.20 -10.30 2.93
N ARG A 192 -7.63 -11.23 3.70
CA ARG A 192 -7.49 -11.07 5.15
C ARG A 192 -6.14 -11.54 5.69
N ILE A 193 -5.68 -10.81 6.70
CA ILE A 193 -4.66 -11.24 7.66
C ILE A 193 -5.33 -11.19 9.02
N VAL A 194 -5.40 -12.30 9.74
CA VAL A 194 -6.06 -12.42 11.04
C VAL A 194 -5.06 -12.99 12.04
N MET A 195 -4.98 -12.40 13.22
CA MET A 195 -4.20 -12.85 14.36
C MET A 195 -5.16 -13.09 15.51
N ASP A 196 -5.02 -14.22 16.19
CA ASP A 196 -5.76 -14.57 17.40
C ASP A 196 -4.75 -14.68 18.56
N ASP A 197 -4.93 -13.87 19.59
CA ASP A 197 -4.01 -13.73 20.72
C ASP A 197 -4.43 -14.58 21.95
N ILE A 198 -5.31 -15.59 21.80
CA ILE A 198 -5.62 -16.52 22.90
C ILE A 198 -4.34 -17.21 23.38
N GLU A 199 -4.03 -17.04 24.66
CA GLU A 199 -2.85 -17.62 25.30
C GLU A 199 -2.75 -19.14 25.08
N GLY A 200 -1.63 -19.59 24.50
CA GLY A 200 -1.34 -20.99 24.21
C GLY A 200 -2.10 -21.58 23.04
N GLN A 201 -2.91 -20.79 22.34
CA GLN A 201 -3.64 -21.16 21.13
C GLN A 201 -3.53 -20.06 20.06
N GLU A 202 -2.46 -19.28 20.11
CA GLU A 202 -2.27 -18.14 19.22
C GLU A 202 -2.25 -18.59 17.76
N THR A 203 -2.88 -17.82 16.89
CA THR A 203 -2.94 -18.15 15.46
C THR A 203 -2.64 -16.95 14.58
N ILE A 204 -2.08 -17.23 13.40
CA ILE A 204 -1.95 -16.26 12.31
C ILE A 204 -2.48 -16.89 11.03
N VAL A 205 -3.42 -16.22 10.37
CA VAL A 205 -4.04 -16.67 9.13
C VAL A 205 -3.92 -15.61 8.05
N VAL A 206 -3.39 -15.98 6.89
CA VAL A 206 -3.40 -15.17 5.67
C VAL A 206 -4.26 -15.87 4.64
N ALA A 207 -5.31 -15.21 4.15
CA ALA A 207 -6.26 -15.85 3.26
C ALA A 207 -6.81 -14.92 2.18
N THR A 208 -7.07 -15.52 1.03
CA THR A 208 -7.99 -14.98 0.02
C THR A 208 -9.44 -15.11 0.51
N PRO A 209 -10.42 -14.52 -0.19
CA PRO A 209 -11.81 -14.55 0.25
C PRO A 209 -12.33 -15.97 0.46
N GLU A 210 -11.97 -16.92 -0.42
CA GLU A 210 -12.60 -18.25 -0.43
C GLU A 210 -11.64 -19.45 -0.57
N HIS A 211 -10.56 -19.37 -1.34
CA HIS A 211 -9.95 -20.61 -1.90
C HIS A 211 -8.55 -20.95 -1.36
N ILE A 212 -7.81 -19.94 -0.92
CA ILE A 212 -6.40 -20.08 -0.52
C ILE A 212 -6.24 -19.51 0.88
N ARG A 213 -5.56 -20.28 1.74
CA ARG A 213 -5.17 -19.87 3.10
C ARG A 213 -3.83 -20.47 3.52
N ILE A 214 -3.09 -19.71 4.30
CA ILE A 214 -1.94 -20.16 5.07
C ILE A 214 -2.26 -19.90 6.54
N SER A 215 -2.18 -20.92 7.38
CA SER A 215 -2.53 -20.84 8.80
C SER A 215 -1.39 -21.37 9.65
N MET A 216 -1.01 -20.60 10.67
CA MET A 216 0.03 -20.92 11.64
C MET A 216 -0.64 -20.99 13.01
N PHE A 217 -0.40 -22.07 13.75
CA PHE A 217 -1.01 -22.34 15.05
C PHE A 217 0.08 -22.60 16.08
N GLU A 218 0.06 -21.88 17.20
CA GLU A 218 1.02 -22.09 18.29
C GLU A 218 0.66 -23.33 19.13
N GLY A 219 -0.62 -23.51 19.45
CA GLY A 219 -1.07 -24.54 20.40
C GLY A 219 -0.72 -25.98 20.00
N ASP A 220 -0.89 -26.33 18.73
CA ASP A 220 -0.50 -27.65 18.18
C ASP A 220 0.78 -27.60 17.33
N GLN A 221 1.38 -26.42 17.18
CA GLN A 221 2.59 -26.17 16.41
C GLN A 221 2.45 -26.53 14.92
N THR A 222 1.25 -26.33 14.36
CA THR A 222 0.93 -26.69 12.97
C THR A 222 1.06 -25.51 12.01
N LEU A 223 1.65 -25.77 10.83
CA LEU A 223 1.54 -24.93 9.64
C LEU A 223 0.65 -25.63 8.61
N LEU A 224 -0.45 -24.98 8.21
CA LEU A 224 -1.36 -25.45 7.18
C LEU A 224 -1.27 -24.56 5.94
N ILE A 225 -1.02 -25.16 4.77
CA ILE A 225 -1.12 -24.49 3.47
C ILE A 225 -2.26 -25.18 2.70
N HIS A 226 -3.27 -24.41 2.33
CA HIS A 226 -4.45 -24.91 1.64
C HIS A 226 -4.72 -24.13 0.36
N SER A 227 -5.03 -24.85 -0.71
CA SER A 227 -5.47 -24.32 -2.01
C SER A 227 -6.50 -25.27 -2.61
N ASN A 228 -7.57 -24.72 -3.18
CA ASN A 228 -8.52 -25.49 -4.01
C ASN A 228 -7.92 -25.87 -5.38
N GLY A 229 -6.87 -25.15 -5.82
CA GLY A 229 -6.16 -25.41 -7.06
C GLY A 229 -4.76 -25.96 -6.78
N ASP A 230 -3.83 -25.67 -7.69
CA ASP A 230 -2.46 -26.16 -7.58
C ASP A 230 -1.66 -25.40 -6.51
N ILE A 231 -0.75 -26.12 -5.84
CA ILE A 231 0.32 -25.54 -5.03
C ILE A 231 1.63 -25.77 -5.78
N ASN A 232 2.15 -24.71 -6.39
CA ASN A 232 3.39 -24.75 -7.16
C ASN A 232 4.57 -24.29 -6.31
N ILE A 233 5.51 -25.18 -6.03
CA ILE A 233 6.73 -24.88 -5.27
C ILE A 233 7.92 -24.92 -6.24
N HIS A 234 8.50 -23.76 -6.51
CA HIS A 234 9.65 -23.62 -7.41
C HIS A 234 10.87 -23.09 -6.67
N ALA A 235 12.03 -23.71 -6.90
CA ALA A 235 13.32 -23.23 -6.43
C ALA A 235 14.34 -23.29 -7.56
N GLY A 236 15.13 -22.23 -7.72
CA GLY A 236 16.30 -22.24 -8.61
C GLY A 236 17.47 -23.06 -8.06
N GLY A 237 17.42 -23.39 -6.76
CA GLY A 237 18.36 -24.28 -6.07
C GLY A 237 17.63 -25.50 -5.49
N THR A 238 17.94 -25.85 -4.24
CA THR A 238 17.40 -27.05 -3.59
C THR A 238 16.24 -26.74 -2.65
N VAL A 239 15.17 -27.53 -2.72
CA VAL A 239 14.12 -27.57 -1.67
C VAL A 239 14.48 -28.67 -0.67
N HIS A 240 14.77 -28.29 0.58
CA HIS A 240 15.02 -29.23 1.67
C HIS A 240 13.77 -29.44 2.51
N ILE A 241 13.27 -30.67 2.55
CA ILE A 241 12.15 -31.07 3.42
C ILE A 241 12.68 -32.12 4.38
N ARG A 242 12.69 -31.80 5.67
CA ARG A 242 13.06 -32.73 6.74
C ARG A 242 11.89 -32.90 7.68
N CYS A 243 11.41 -34.13 7.77
CA CYS A 243 10.33 -34.52 8.66
C CYS A 243 10.61 -35.91 9.21
N LYS A 244 9.92 -36.28 10.29
CA LYS A 244 9.93 -37.67 10.78
C LYS A 244 9.20 -38.60 9.81
N GLN A 245 8.13 -38.09 9.19
CA GLN A 245 7.27 -38.84 8.28
C GLN A 245 6.70 -37.90 7.22
N PHE A 246 6.75 -38.34 5.96
CA PHE A 246 6.14 -37.66 4.81
C PHE A 246 5.02 -38.54 4.27
N LEU A 247 3.79 -38.04 4.36
CA LEU A 247 2.60 -38.73 3.89
C LEU A 247 2.09 -38.09 2.61
N ARG A 248 1.74 -38.93 1.63
CA ARG A 248 1.04 -38.53 0.41
C ARG A 248 -0.22 -39.36 0.32
N GLU A 249 -1.35 -38.70 0.47
CA GLU A 249 -2.66 -39.30 0.23
C GLU A 249 -3.08 -38.98 -1.21
N VAL A 250 -3.58 -39.98 -1.93
CA VAL A 250 -4.10 -39.83 -3.30
C VAL A 250 -5.54 -40.31 -3.26
N GLY A 251 -6.47 -39.40 -3.54
CA GLY A 251 -7.89 -39.67 -3.72
C GLY A 251 -8.23 -39.96 -5.18
#